data_AF-A0A954TIF4-F1
#
_entry.id   AF-A0A954TIF4-F1
#
_cell.length_a   1.000
_cell.length_b   1.000
_cell.length_c   1.000
_cell.angle_alpha   90.00
_cell.angle_beta   90.00
_cell.angle_gamma   90.00
#
_symmetry.space_group_name_H-M   'P 1'
#
loop_
_entity.id
_entity.type
_entity.pdbx_description
1 polymer ?
#
loop_
_entity_poly.entity_id
_entity_poly.type
_entity_poly.pdbx_seq_one_letter_code
_entity_poly.pdbx_strand_id
1 'polypeptide(L)'
;MRGQLDPLSSMFHYFSAESRVPTDHPLRGVKKLAERALGAISSELDALYSSTGRPSIPPERLLKGQLLIALYSIRSDRQFCEQLDYN
;
A
#
# COMPACT_ATOMS: atom_id res chain seq x y z
N MET A 1 -28.85 13.81 32.76
CA MET A 1 -27.47 13.63 33.28
C MET A 1 -26.60 13.15 32.13
N ARG A 2 -25.40 13.71 31.92
CA ARG A 2 -24.53 13.32 30.80
C ARG A 2 -24.06 11.87 31.01
N GLY A 3 -24.16 11.01 29.99
CA GLY A 3 -23.80 9.59 30.09
C GLY A 3 -22.30 9.40 30.33
N GLN A 4 -21.94 8.32 31.03
CA GLN A 4 -20.55 7.92 31.21
C GLN A 4 -20.04 7.27 29.91
N LEU A 5 -18.84 7.68 29.50
CA LEU A 5 -18.09 7.00 28.45
C LEU A 5 -17.48 5.74 29.06
N ASP A 6 -17.94 4.58 28.59
CA ASP A 6 -17.26 3.31 28.84
C ASP A 6 -16.28 3.10 27.68
N PRO A 7 -14.96 3.30 27.88
CA PRO A 7 -13.99 3.16 26.80
C PRO A 7 -13.90 1.68 26.45
N LEU A 8 -14.58 1.28 25.38
CA LEU A 8 -14.38 -0.01 24.72
C LEU A 8 -12.88 -0.24 24.54
N SER A 9 -12.34 -1.21 25.28
CA SER A 9 -10.90 -1.46 25.40
C SER A 9 -10.27 -1.94 24.09
N SER A 10 -11.06 -2.47 23.16
CA SER A 10 -10.66 -2.76 21.79
C SER A 10 -11.90 -3.01 20.92
N MET A 11 -11.88 -2.51 19.68
CA MET A 11 -12.90 -2.77 18.66
C MET A 11 -12.19 -3.33 17.43
N PHE A 12 -12.45 -4.59 17.10
CA PHE A 12 -11.87 -5.24 15.93
C PHE A 12 -12.80 -5.06 14.73
N HIS A 13 -12.28 -4.49 13.64
CA HIS A 13 -12.99 -4.38 12.37
C HIS A 13 -12.21 -5.08 11.26
N TYR A 14 -12.88 -5.95 10.53
CA TYR A 14 -12.36 -6.53 9.30
C TYR A 14 -12.83 -5.71 8.12
N PHE A 15 -11.90 -5.23 7.31
CA PHE A 15 -12.19 -4.57 6.04
C PHE A 15 -11.12 -4.92 5.02
N SER A 16 -11.47 -4.80 3.74
CA SER A 16 -10.49 -4.84 2.66
C SER A 16 -9.96 -3.44 2.42
N ALA A 17 -8.63 -3.26 2.32
CA ALA A 17 -8.07 -1.97 1.95
C ALA A 17 -8.65 -1.46 0.62
N GLU A 18 -8.91 -2.37 -0.33
CA GLU A 18 -9.52 -2.05 -1.62
C GLU A 18 -10.95 -1.53 -1.49
N SER A 19 -11.69 -1.92 -0.44
CA SER A 19 -13.07 -1.43 -0.22
C SER A 19 -13.12 -0.04 0.39
N ARG A 20 -11.99 0.50 0.86
CA ARG A 20 -11.89 1.89 1.36
C ARG A 20 -11.62 2.90 0.26
N VAL A 21 -11.10 2.46 -0.88
CA VAL A 21 -10.81 3.34 -2.03
C VAL A 21 -12.09 3.51 -2.86
N PRO A 22 -12.60 4.73 -3.09
CA PRO A 22 -13.77 4.96 -3.93
C PRO A 22 -13.64 4.32 -5.32
N THR A 23 -14.75 3.88 -5.90
CA THR A 23 -14.76 3.18 -7.20
C THR A 23 -14.32 4.06 -8.36
N ASP A 24 -14.54 5.36 -8.26
CA ASP A 24 -14.16 6.41 -9.20
C ASP A 24 -12.79 7.04 -8.89
N HIS A 25 -12.09 6.56 -7.86
CA HIS A 25 -10.82 7.14 -7.45
C HIS A 25 -9.74 7.00 -8.54
N PRO A 26 -9.04 8.08 -8.92
CA PRO A 26 -8.09 8.08 -10.05
C PRO A 26 -6.95 7.07 -9.88
N LEU A 27 -6.52 6.78 -8.65
CA LEU A 27 -5.48 5.77 -8.38
C LEU A 27 -5.87 4.37 -8.86
N ARG A 28 -7.16 4.04 -9.01
CA ARG A 28 -7.53 2.73 -9.59
C ARG A 28 -7.05 2.59 -11.03
N GLY A 29 -7.09 3.67 -11.81
CA GLY A 29 -6.53 3.71 -13.16
C GLY A 29 -5.02 3.59 -13.14
N VAL A 30 -4.36 4.38 -12.28
CA VAL A 30 -2.90 4.34 -12.08
C VAL A 30 -2.42 2.95 -11.69
N LYS A 31 -3.10 2.30 -10.73
CA LYS A 31 -2.79 0.93 -10.28
C LYS A 31 -2.81 -0.07 -11.44
N LYS A 32 -3.82 -0.03 -12.31
CA LYS A 32 -3.90 -0.90 -13.50
C LYS A 32 -2.73 -0.67 -14.45
N LEU A 33 -2.35 0.59 -14.69
CA LEU A 33 -1.20 0.93 -15.54
C LEU A 33 0.10 0.42 -14.94
N ALA A 34 0.31 0.65 -13.64
CA ALA A 34 1.48 0.18 -12.91
C ALA A 34 1.56 -1.36 -12.91
N GLU A 35 0.44 -2.06 -12.68
CA GLU A 35 0.38 -3.52 -12.72
C GLU A 35 0.74 -4.09 -14.09
N ARG A 36 0.24 -3.48 -15.17
CA ARG A 36 0.62 -3.88 -16.53
C ARG A 36 2.10 -3.65 -16.80
N ALA A 37 2.64 -2.50 -16.40
CA ALA A 37 4.05 -2.17 -16.61
C ALA A 37 4.99 -3.10 -15.81
N LEU A 38 4.66 -3.35 -14.55
CA LEU A 38 5.42 -4.24 -13.67
C LEU A 38 5.30 -5.70 -14.12
N GLY A 39 4.12 -6.14 -14.55
CA GLY A 39 3.92 -7.47 -15.11
C GLY A 39 4.77 -7.72 -16.36
N ALA A 40 5.01 -6.70 -17.18
CA ALA A 40 5.86 -6.80 -18.37
C ALA A 40 7.35 -7.02 -18.06
N ILE A 41 7.79 -6.74 -16.83
CA ILE A 41 9.19 -6.93 -16.39
C ILE A 41 9.31 -7.97 -15.26
N SER A 42 8.25 -8.74 -14.99
CA SER A 42 8.19 -9.66 -13.85
C SER A 42 9.28 -10.72 -13.93
N SER A 43 9.59 -11.24 -15.13
CA SER A 43 10.63 -12.25 -15.33
C SER A 43 12.03 -11.73 -14.99
N GLU A 44 12.30 -10.48 -15.33
CA GLU A 44 13.55 -9.79 -15.07
C GLU A 44 13.68 -9.52 -13.56
N LEU A 45 12.59 -9.12 -12.91
CA LEU A 45 12.55 -8.95 -11.47
C LEU A 45 12.79 -10.29 -10.76
N ASP A 46 12.11 -11.37 -11.16
CA ASP A 46 12.28 -12.71 -10.58
C ASP A 46 13.73 -13.20 -10.67
N ALA A 47 14.41 -12.94 -11.80
CA ALA A 47 15.81 -13.32 -12.00
C ALA A 47 16.80 -12.61 -11.06
N LEU A 48 16.42 -11.46 -10.48
CA LEU A 48 17.25 -10.72 -9.52
C LEU A 48 17.18 -11.28 -8.09
N TYR A 49 16.18 -12.11 -7.79
CA TYR A 49 15.96 -12.63 -6.45
C TYR A 49 16.47 -14.06 -6.29
N SER A 50 17.08 -14.33 -5.12
CA SER A 50 17.52 -15.68 -4.76
C SER A 50 16.31 -16.61 -4.58
N SER A 51 16.41 -17.83 -5.13
CA SER A 51 15.47 -18.92 -4.88
C SER A 51 15.62 -19.56 -3.49
N THR A 52 16.63 -19.13 -2.72
CA THR A 52 16.94 -19.63 -1.37
C THR A 52 17.01 -18.50 -0.35
N GLY A 53 16.77 -18.82 0.92
CA GLY A 53 16.79 -17.87 2.04
C GLY A 53 15.42 -17.30 2.39
N ARG A 54 15.40 -16.20 3.17
CA ARG A 54 14.15 -15.58 3.63
C ARG A 54 13.51 -14.80 2.48
N PRO A 55 12.21 -15.05 2.18
CA PRO A 55 11.48 -14.24 1.20
C PRO A 55 11.51 -12.76 1.57
N SER A 56 11.92 -11.94 0.62
CA SER A 56 11.89 -10.49 0.74
C SER A 56 10.51 -9.94 0.34
N ILE A 57 10.31 -8.62 0.49
CA ILE A 57 9.12 -7.96 -0.04
C ILE A 57 9.23 -7.91 -1.58
N PRO A 58 8.17 -8.27 -2.32
CA PRO A 58 8.19 -8.19 -3.78
C PRO A 58 8.56 -6.77 -4.27
N PRO A 59 9.48 -6.63 -5.23
CA PRO A 59 9.93 -5.33 -5.72
C PRO A 59 8.77 -4.48 -6.25
N GLU A 60 7.75 -5.09 -6.85
CA GLU A 60 6.55 -4.43 -7.36
C GLU A 60 5.81 -3.66 -6.27
N ARG A 61 5.81 -4.16 -5.02
CA ARG A 61 5.18 -3.46 -3.90
C ARG A 61 5.96 -2.19 -3.55
N LEU A 62 7.29 -2.27 -3.53
CA LEU A 62 8.14 -1.11 -3.26
C LEU A 62 8.01 -0.08 -4.37
N LEU A 63 8.01 -0.51 -5.63
CA LEU A 63 7.87 0.36 -6.80
C LEU A 63 6.49 1.06 -6.84
N LYS A 64 5.41 0.35 -6.49
CA LYS A 64 4.08 0.98 -6.32
C LYS A 64 4.09 2.02 -5.18
N GLY A 65 4.83 1.76 -4.11
CA GLY A 65 5.05 2.73 -3.03
C GLY A 65 5.76 4.00 -3.53
N GLN A 66 6.84 3.84 -4.30
CA GLN A 66 7.55 4.98 -4.91
C GLN A 66 6.65 5.83 -5.82
N LEU A 67 5.75 5.18 -6.57
CA LEU A 67 4.76 5.88 -7.39
C LEU A 67 3.82 6.74 -6.53
N LEU A 68 3.35 6.23 -5.40
CA LEU A 68 2.52 7.00 -4.46
C LEU A 68 3.31 8.16 -3.85
N ILE A 69 4.56 7.93 -3.47
CA ILE A 69 5.46 8.99 -2.96
C ILE A 69 5.55 10.13 -3.96
N ALA A 70 5.78 9.82 -5.24
CA ALA A 70 5.85 10.81 -6.31
C ALA A 70 4.52 11.53 -6.54
N LEU A 71 3.40 10.79 -6.63
CA LEU A 71 2.07 11.35 -6.91
C LEU A 71 1.57 12.26 -5.79
N TYR A 72 1.91 11.96 -4.54
CA TYR A 72 1.50 12.74 -3.37
C TYR A 72 2.60 13.69 -2.86
N SER A 73 3.72 13.81 -3.59
CA SER A 73 4.85 14.67 -3.20
C SER A 73 5.35 14.41 -1.77
N ILE A 74 5.36 13.14 -1.36
CA ILE A 74 5.85 12.71 -0.05
C ILE A 74 7.38 12.76 -0.10
N ARG A 75 8.02 13.29 0.95
CA ARG A 75 9.44 13.66 0.87
C ARG A 75 10.41 12.53 1.24
N SER A 76 9.90 11.43 1.79
CA SER A 76 10.71 10.27 2.18
C SER A 76 9.87 9.02 2.39
N ASP A 77 10.50 7.86 2.28
CA ASP A 77 9.90 6.57 2.63
C ASP A 77 9.43 6.53 4.10
N ARG A 78 10.17 7.17 5.01
CA ARG A 78 9.76 7.28 6.41
C ARG A 78 8.43 8.03 6.54
N GLN A 79 8.33 9.21 5.91
CA GLN A 79 7.10 9.98 5.91
C GLN A 79 5.97 9.19 5.23
N PHE A 80 6.26 8.42 4.18
CA PHE A 80 5.26 7.56 3.54
C PHE A 80 4.70 6.52 4.50
N CYS A 81 5.55 5.83 5.26
CA CYS A 81 5.11 4.91 6.30
C CYS A 81 4.24 5.61 7.34
N GLU A 82 4.65 6.80 7.81
CA GLU A 82 3.84 7.60 8.75
C GLU A 82 2.47 7.97 8.15
N GLN A 83 2.39 8.30 6.86
CA GLN A 83 1.12 8.61 6.20
C GLN A 83 0.20 7.38 6.09
N LEU A 84 0.74 6.16 5.94
CA LEU A 84 -0.05 4.92 5.90
C LEU A 84 -0.69 4.56 7.24
N ASP A 85 -0.12 5.03 8.35
CA ASP A 85 -0.69 4.78 9.68
C ASP A 85 -1.90 5.68 9.98
N TYR A 86 -1.98 6.86 9.34
CA TYR A 86 -2.96 7.89 9.68
C TYR A 86 -4.03 8.15 8.62
N ASN A 87 -3.78 7.84 7.34
CA ASN A 87 -4.72 8.08 6.23
C ASN A 87 -5.26 6.77 5.62
#